data_AF-A0A3N5HKF8-F1
#
_entry.id   AF-A0A3N5HKF8-F1
#
_cell.length_a   1.000
_cell.length_b   1.000
_cell.length_c   1.000
_cell.angle_alpha   90.00
_cell.angle_beta   90.00
_cell.angle_gamma   90.00
#
_symmetry.space_group_name_H-M   'P 1'
#
loop_
_entity.id
_entity.type
_entity.pdbx_description
1 polymer ?
#
loop_
_entity_poly.entity_id
_entity_poly.type
_entity_poly.pdbx_seq_one_letter_code
_entity_poly.pdbx_strand_id
1 'polypeptide(L)'
;MATNLEPSKQELLRDLLKHVSRLFYTTLVVVPADVRDQVSLAYLFARAADTIADTELIDRPRRLDLLSQLKAQFVSDQIAWIQVREIQQAVGPIQQNSAERILLERLEDCFKLFQTFSPDDRRRVQRLMTTLTQGMEMDLTAFPATSAENLTALKTLDDLDRY
;
A
#
# COMPACT_ATOMS: atom_id res chain seq x y z
N MET A 1 4.30 -26.26 -13.47
CA MET A 1 5.41 -25.58 -12.75
C MET A 1 4.82 -24.74 -11.63
N ALA A 2 4.51 -25.37 -10.49
CA ALA A 2 3.93 -24.71 -9.31
C ALA A 2 4.79 -25.11 -8.12
N THR A 3 5.87 -24.37 -7.82
CA THR A 3 6.80 -24.84 -6.77
C THR A 3 7.56 -23.79 -5.97
N ASN A 4 7.26 -22.49 -6.09
CA ASN A 4 7.93 -21.45 -5.26
C ASN A 4 7.00 -20.39 -4.64
N LEU A 5 5.67 -20.48 -4.82
CA LEU A 5 4.76 -19.44 -4.33
C LEU A 5 4.35 -19.60 -2.86
N GLU A 6 4.20 -20.84 -2.39
CA GLU A 6 3.81 -21.17 -1.01
C GLU A 6 4.79 -20.64 0.06
N PRO A 7 6.12 -20.82 -0.06
CA PRO A 7 7.06 -20.24 0.93
C PRO A 7 7.02 -18.71 0.92
N SER A 8 6.94 -18.09 -0.28
CA SER A 8 6.81 -16.64 -0.43
C SER A 8 5.53 -16.09 0.21
N LYS A 9 4.41 -16.81 0.09
CA LYS A 9 3.12 -16.42 0.69
C LYS A 9 3.19 -16.41 2.21
N GLN A 10 3.77 -17.44 2.84
CA GLN A 10 3.88 -17.49 4.29
C GLN A 10 4.78 -16.36 4.83
N GLU A 11 5.93 -16.14 4.20
CA GLU A 11 6.86 -15.06 4.53
C GLU A 11 6.19 -13.69 4.43
N LEU A 12 5.43 -13.44 3.36
CA LEU A 12 4.73 -12.16 3.16
C LEU A 12 3.57 -11.99 4.14
N LEU A 13 2.62 -12.93 4.15
CA LEU A 13 1.33 -12.75 4.82
C LEU A 13 1.36 -13.03 6.32
N ARG A 14 2.44 -13.63 6.84
CA ARG A 14 2.60 -13.84 8.28
C ARG A 14 3.79 -13.09 8.83
N ASP A 15 4.98 -13.39 8.34
CA ASP A 15 6.19 -12.89 8.98
C ASP A 15 6.35 -11.40 8.72
N LEU A 16 6.38 -10.98 7.46
CA LEU A 16 6.46 -9.56 7.10
C LEU A 16 5.29 -8.76 7.68
N LEU A 17 4.06 -9.28 7.54
CA LEU A 17 2.86 -8.63 8.06
C LEU A 17 2.93 -8.35 9.57
N LYS A 18 3.40 -9.32 10.36
CA LYS A 18 3.58 -9.18 11.80
C LYS A 18 4.61 -8.10 12.15
N HIS A 19 5.64 -7.92 11.32
CA HIS A 19 6.67 -6.90 11.53
C HIS A 19 6.19 -5.50 11.14
N VAL A 20 5.39 -5.36 10.08
CA VAL A 20 4.84 -4.05 9.67
C VAL A 20 3.63 -3.61 10.51
N SER A 21 2.92 -4.54 11.17
CA SER A 21 1.82 -4.18 12.07
C SER A 21 1.44 -5.28 13.06
N ARG A 22 1.87 -5.13 14.31
CA ARG A 22 1.57 -6.10 15.38
C ARG A 22 0.09 -6.14 15.76
N LEU A 23 -0.56 -4.97 15.83
CA LEU A 23 -1.98 -4.89 16.22
C LEU A 23 -2.87 -5.49 15.14
N PHE A 24 -2.68 -5.09 13.88
CA PHE A 24 -3.46 -5.63 12.77
C PHE A 24 -3.22 -7.13 12.58
N TYR A 25 -1.97 -7.60 12.71
CA TYR A 25 -1.69 -9.03 12.65
C TYR A 25 -2.46 -9.83 13.71
N THR A 26 -2.62 -9.27 14.91
CA THR A 26 -3.37 -9.92 15.99
C THR A 26 -4.86 -10.02 15.66
N THR A 27 -5.45 -9.01 15.01
CA THR A 27 -6.87 -9.06 14.62
C THR A 27 -7.14 -10.03 13.47
N LEU A 28 -6.14 -10.35 12.63
CA LEU A 28 -6.31 -11.35 11.56
C LEU A 28 -6.59 -12.76 12.06
N VAL A 29 -6.28 -13.07 13.33
CA VAL A 29 -6.56 -14.38 13.94
C VAL A 29 -8.05 -14.71 13.91
N VAL A 30 -8.92 -13.69 14.03
CA VAL A 30 -10.38 -13.86 14.03
C VAL A 30 -11.01 -13.74 12.63
N VAL A 31 -10.23 -13.39 11.61
CA VAL A 31 -10.70 -13.33 10.22
C VAL A 31 -10.85 -14.76 9.67
N PRO A 32 -11.98 -15.10 9.01
CA PRO A 32 -12.18 -16.41 8.41
C PRO A 32 -11.03 -16.79 7.47
N ALA A 33 -10.63 -18.07 7.50
CA ALA A 33 -9.46 -18.53 6.75
C ALA A 33 -9.57 -18.23 5.25
N ASP A 34 -10.77 -18.35 4.68
CA ASP A 34 -11.03 -18.18 3.25
C ASP A 34 -10.79 -16.77 2.71
N VAL A 35 -10.78 -15.76 3.59
CA VAL A 35 -10.55 -14.34 3.22
C VAL A 35 -9.31 -13.73 3.86
N ARG A 36 -8.63 -14.48 4.74
CA ARG A 36 -7.52 -13.95 5.55
C ARG A 36 -6.37 -13.50 4.67
N ASP A 37 -6.05 -14.26 3.63
CA ASP A 37 -4.92 -13.93 2.76
C ASP A 37 -5.15 -12.64 1.95
N GLN A 38 -6.39 -12.44 1.51
CA GLN A 38 -6.84 -11.27 0.78
C GLN A 38 -6.77 -10.03 1.66
N VAL A 39 -7.25 -10.12 2.90
CA VAL A 39 -7.19 -9.02 3.87
C VAL A 39 -5.74 -8.70 4.25
N SER A 40 -4.92 -9.73 4.49
CA SER A 40 -3.49 -9.58 4.78
C SER A 40 -2.75 -8.86 3.66
N LEU A 41 -2.95 -9.29 2.41
CA LEU A 41 -2.26 -8.71 1.26
C LEU A 41 -2.74 -7.28 0.98
N ALA A 42 -4.04 -7.04 1.09
CA ALA A 42 -4.61 -5.70 0.97
C ALA A 42 -4.00 -4.73 2.00
N TYR A 43 -3.78 -5.20 3.23
CA TYR A 43 -3.10 -4.42 4.26
C TYR A 43 -1.64 -4.12 3.90
N LEU A 44 -0.90 -5.08 3.35
CA LEU A 44 0.48 -4.85 2.90
C LEU A 44 0.53 -3.76 1.82
N PHE A 45 -0.42 -3.76 0.86
CA PHE A 45 -0.51 -2.68 -0.13
C PHE A 45 -0.87 -1.34 0.50
N ALA A 46 -1.83 -1.31 1.43
CA ALA A 46 -2.20 -0.09 2.15
C ALA A 46 -1.01 0.48 2.93
N ARG A 47 -0.25 -0.38 3.61
CA ARG A 47 0.97 0.03 4.33
C ARG A 47 2.07 0.51 3.40
N ALA A 48 2.24 -0.11 2.22
CA ALA A 48 3.20 0.39 1.24
C ALA A 48 2.80 1.79 0.72
N ALA A 49 1.50 2.03 0.47
CA ALA A 49 0.99 3.33 0.09
C ALA A 49 1.21 4.39 1.18
N ASP A 50 0.94 4.03 2.44
CA ASP A 50 1.20 4.84 3.64
C ASP A 50 2.68 5.25 3.73
N THR A 51 3.60 4.28 3.60
CA THR A 51 5.04 4.54 3.58
C THR A 51 5.46 5.51 2.45
N ILE A 52 4.83 5.41 1.27
CA ILE A 52 5.10 6.32 0.14
C ILE A 52 4.54 7.72 0.42
N ALA A 53 3.35 7.82 1.00
CA ALA A 53 2.70 9.09 1.31
C ALA A 53 3.43 9.85 2.43
N ASP A 54 3.89 9.15 3.46
CA ASP A 54 4.42 9.75 4.68
C ASP A 54 5.93 10.04 4.65
N THR A 55 6.68 9.48 3.70
CA THR A 55 8.15 9.64 3.69
C THR A 55 8.57 11.09 3.44
N GLU A 56 9.22 11.72 4.43
CA GLU A 56 9.78 13.07 4.29
C GLU A 56 11.08 13.10 3.46
N LEU A 57 11.62 11.92 3.12
CA LEU A 57 12.85 11.75 2.36
C LEU A 57 12.66 11.99 0.85
N ILE A 58 11.41 12.02 0.38
CA ILE A 58 11.04 12.29 -1.00
C ILE A 58 10.17 13.55 -1.05
N ASP A 59 10.46 14.42 -2.01
CA ASP A 59 9.66 15.62 -2.21
C ASP A 59 8.22 15.27 -2.59
N ARG A 60 7.29 16.11 -2.13
CA ARG A 60 5.85 15.85 -2.25
C ARG A 60 5.38 15.59 -3.69
N PRO A 61 5.81 16.34 -4.73
CA PRO A 61 5.43 16.03 -6.11
C PRO A 61 5.82 14.62 -6.54
N ARG A 62 7.01 14.16 -6.13
CA ARG A 62 7.46 12.80 -6.43
C ARG A 62 6.71 11.74 -5.62
N ARG A 63 6.34 12.01 -4.36
CA ARG A 63 5.44 11.13 -3.60
C ARG A 63 4.08 10.95 -4.29
N LEU A 64 3.47 12.05 -4.76
CA LEU A 64 2.23 12.01 -5.52
C LEU A 64 2.35 11.17 -6.80
N ASP A 65 3.44 11.33 -7.55
CA ASP A 65 3.71 10.53 -8.75
C ASP A 65 3.83 9.03 -8.43
N LEU A 66 4.62 8.66 -7.41
CA LEU A 66 4.78 7.27 -6.98
C LEU A 66 3.47 6.65 -6.48
N LEU A 67 2.66 7.41 -5.73
CA LEU A 67 1.36 6.98 -5.25
C LEU A 67 0.38 6.76 -6.41
N SER A 68 0.38 7.66 -7.40
CA SER A 68 -0.41 7.51 -8.63
C SER A 68 0.01 6.29 -9.44
N GLN A 69 1.31 6.00 -9.55
CA GLN A 69 1.82 4.79 -10.19
C GLN A 69 1.38 3.52 -9.45
N LEU A 70 1.39 3.53 -8.11
CA LEU A 70 0.88 2.43 -7.31
C LEU A 70 -0.63 2.24 -7.54
N LYS A 71 -1.40 3.32 -7.49
CA LYS A 71 -2.85 3.32 -7.75
C LYS A 71 -3.18 2.73 -9.12
N ALA A 72 -2.40 3.08 -10.16
CA ALA A 72 -2.59 2.59 -11.51
C ALA A 72 -2.53 1.06 -11.63
N GLN A 73 -1.77 0.38 -10.75
CA GLN A 73 -1.71 -1.10 -10.72
C GLN A 73 -3.03 -1.75 -10.30
N PHE A 74 -3.94 -0.99 -9.71
CA PHE A 74 -5.25 -1.46 -9.24
C PHE A 74 -6.41 -1.07 -10.16
N VAL A 75 -6.16 -0.26 -11.20
CA VAL A 75 -7.20 0.16 -12.15
C VAL A 75 -7.54 -0.94 -13.16
N SER A 76 -6.60 -1.85 -13.42
CA SER A 76 -6.78 -2.97 -14.35
C SER A 76 -6.24 -4.28 -13.77
N ASP A 77 -6.50 -5.38 -14.46
CA ASP A 77 -5.97 -6.71 -14.11
C ASP A 77 -4.51 -6.90 -14.55
N GLN A 78 -3.97 -6.00 -15.37
CA GLN A 78 -2.60 -6.03 -15.84
C GLN A 78 -1.69 -5.23 -14.90
N ILE A 79 -0.58 -5.84 -14.49
CA ILE A 79 0.43 -5.20 -13.65
C ILE A 79 1.57 -4.68 -14.55
N ALA A 80 1.85 -3.39 -14.44
CA ALA A 80 2.99 -2.75 -15.09
C ALA A 80 4.25 -2.95 -14.24
N TRP A 81 4.88 -4.11 -14.39
CA TRP A 81 6.05 -4.51 -13.58
C TRP A 81 7.21 -3.52 -13.57
N ILE A 82 7.38 -2.75 -14.64
CA ILE A 82 8.40 -1.68 -14.70
C ILE A 82 8.11 -0.60 -13.65
N GLN A 83 6.87 -0.12 -13.57
CA GLN A 83 6.45 0.88 -12.59
C GLN A 83 6.54 0.35 -11.16
N VAL A 84 6.17 -0.92 -10.95
CA VAL A 84 6.35 -1.58 -9.64
C VAL A 84 7.82 -1.50 -9.22
N ARG A 85 8.77 -1.87 -10.11
CA ARG A 85 10.21 -1.81 -9.81
C ARG A 85 10.72 -0.39 -9.60
N GLU A 86 10.20 0.58 -10.34
CA GLU A 86 10.53 1.99 -10.13
C GLU A 86 10.15 2.46 -8.73
N ILE A 87 8.97 2.07 -8.21
CA ILE A 87 8.56 2.34 -6.82
C ILE A 87 9.54 1.68 -5.83
N GLN A 88 9.88 0.40 -6.05
CA GLN A 88 10.80 -0.34 -5.17
C GLN A 88 12.16 0.38 -5.07
N GLN A 89 12.71 0.81 -6.20
CA GLN A 89 14.01 1.47 -6.27
C GLN A 89 13.98 2.90 -5.71
N ALA A 90 12.87 3.61 -5.89
CA ALA A 90 12.72 4.99 -5.43
C ALA A 90 12.58 5.08 -3.90
N VAL A 91 11.83 4.15 -3.29
CA VAL A 91 11.42 4.27 -1.87
C VAL A 91 12.08 3.24 -0.98
N GLY A 92 12.31 2.02 -1.43
CA GLY A 92 12.87 0.94 -0.58
C GLY A 92 14.21 1.31 0.09
N PRO A 93 15.25 1.74 -0.66
CA PRO A 93 16.59 1.97 -0.11
C PRO A 93 16.68 3.08 0.93
N ILE A 94 15.75 4.04 0.91
CA ILE A 94 15.79 5.23 1.77
C ILE A 94 15.03 5.01 3.08
N GLN A 95 14.17 3.99 3.19
CA GLN A 95 13.41 3.75 4.42
C GLN A 95 14.30 3.28 5.57
N GLN A 96 14.15 3.95 6.72
CA GLN A 96 14.86 3.61 7.95
C GLN A 96 14.22 2.43 8.71
N ASN A 97 12.88 2.30 8.64
CA ASN A 97 12.17 1.16 9.21
C ASN A 97 12.45 -0.09 8.35
N SER A 98 13.15 -1.06 8.93
CA SER A 98 13.55 -2.28 8.22
C SER A 98 12.36 -3.09 7.70
N ALA A 99 11.23 -3.12 8.42
CA ALA A 99 10.05 -3.88 8.00
C ALA A 99 9.37 -3.23 6.78
N GLU A 100 9.21 -1.91 6.79
CA GLU A 100 8.66 -1.15 5.66
C GLU A 100 9.58 -1.18 4.44
N ARG A 101 10.89 -1.08 4.68
CA ARG A 101 11.90 -1.27 3.64
C ARG A 101 11.74 -2.63 2.96
N ILE A 102 11.70 -3.72 3.74
CA ILE A 102 11.54 -5.07 3.20
C ILE A 102 10.20 -5.20 2.46
N LEU A 103 9.11 -4.61 2.98
CA LEU A 103 7.83 -4.59 2.29
C LEU A 103 7.93 -3.94 0.90
N LEU A 104 8.55 -2.75 0.81
CA LEU A 104 8.76 -2.08 -0.47
C LEU A 104 9.68 -2.91 -1.37
N GLU A 105 10.79 -3.44 -0.86
CA GLU A 105 11.68 -4.33 -1.62
C GLU A 105 10.96 -5.60 -2.13
N ARG A 106 9.90 -6.05 -1.45
CA ARG A 106 9.08 -7.22 -1.84
C ARG A 106 7.74 -6.86 -2.49
N LEU A 107 7.54 -5.62 -2.92
CA LEU A 107 6.29 -5.19 -3.55
C LEU A 107 5.95 -5.99 -4.81
N GLU A 108 6.95 -6.37 -5.61
CA GLU A 108 6.75 -7.25 -6.78
C GLU A 108 6.12 -8.60 -6.37
N ASP A 109 6.57 -9.19 -5.27
CA ASP A 109 6.06 -10.47 -4.80
C ASP A 109 4.65 -10.35 -4.23
N CYS A 110 4.30 -9.21 -3.64
CA CYS A 110 2.93 -8.90 -3.25
C CYS A 110 2.01 -8.90 -4.48
N PHE A 111 2.42 -8.27 -5.59
CA PHE A 111 1.63 -8.28 -6.82
C PHE A 111 1.57 -9.66 -7.50
N LYS A 112 2.64 -10.46 -7.44
CA LYS A 112 2.60 -11.86 -7.94
C LYS A 112 1.59 -12.69 -7.16
N LEU A 113 1.56 -12.56 -5.84
CA LEU A 113 0.57 -13.23 -5.00
C LEU A 113 -0.84 -12.71 -5.27
N PHE A 114 -0.99 -11.40 -5.45
CA PHE A 114 -2.27 -10.78 -5.78
C PHE A 114 -2.89 -11.37 -7.06
N GLN A 115 -2.08 -11.64 -8.09
CA GLN A 115 -2.53 -12.24 -9.35
C GLN A 115 -3.05 -13.68 -9.20
N THR A 116 -2.77 -14.38 -8.10
CA THR A 116 -3.30 -15.74 -7.89
C THR A 116 -4.67 -15.76 -7.23
N PHE A 117 -5.14 -14.62 -6.73
CA PHE A 117 -6.48 -14.51 -6.16
C PHE A 117 -7.57 -14.62 -7.22
N SER A 118 -8.76 -15.03 -6.77
CA SER A 118 -9.94 -15.07 -7.62
C SER A 118 -10.23 -13.68 -8.22
N PRO A 119 -10.86 -13.60 -9.41
CA PRO A 119 -11.24 -12.30 -9.99
C PRO A 119 -12.13 -11.45 -9.06
N ASP A 120 -12.95 -12.08 -8.23
CA ASP A 120 -13.82 -11.38 -7.27
C ASP A 120 -13.02 -10.74 -6.14
N ASP A 121 -12.07 -11.49 -5.59
CA ASP A 121 -11.17 -10.98 -4.54
C ASP A 121 -10.27 -9.88 -5.10
N ARG A 122 -9.73 -10.05 -6.30
CA ARG A 122 -8.91 -9.02 -6.97
C ARG A 122 -9.69 -7.72 -7.12
N ARG A 123 -10.95 -7.78 -7.57
CA ARG A 123 -11.83 -6.61 -7.69
C ARG A 123 -12.08 -5.90 -6.35
N ARG A 124 -12.21 -6.64 -5.25
CA ARG A 124 -12.40 -6.05 -3.91
C ARG A 124 -11.15 -5.31 -3.45
N VAL A 125 -9.97 -5.91 -3.61
CA VAL A 125 -8.69 -5.26 -3.27
C VAL A 125 -8.42 -4.07 -4.18
N GLN A 126 -8.68 -4.18 -5.49
CA GLN A 126 -8.56 -3.08 -6.45
C GLN A 126 -9.41 -1.89 -6.01
N ARG A 127 -10.71 -2.11 -5.73
CA ARG A 127 -11.61 -1.05 -5.27
C ARG A 127 -11.13 -0.40 -3.97
N LEU A 128 -10.70 -1.21 -3.00
CA LEU A 128 -10.15 -0.72 -1.74
C LEU A 128 -8.96 0.19 -2.00
N MET A 129 -7.97 -0.31 -2.74
CA MET A 129 -6.71 0.40 -2.96
C MET A 129 -6.92 1.67 -3.76
N THR A 130 -7.73 1.65 -4.83
CA THR A 130 -8.04 2.87 -5.59
C THR A 130 -8.72 3.93 -4.72
N THR A 131 -9.65 3.53 -3.84
CA THR A 131 -10.33 4.48 -2.93
C THR A 131 -9.37 5.05 -1.91
N LEU A 132 -8.56 4.19 -1.27
CA LEU A 132 -7.58 4.58 -0.25
C LEU A 132 -6.53 5.55 -0.81
N THR A 133 -5.90 5.20 -1.93
CA THR A 133 -4.84 6.03 -2.53
C THR A 133 -5.40 7.35 -3.06
N GLN A 134 -6.67 7.37 -3.50
CA GLN A 134 -7.31 8.62 -3.91
C GLN A 134 -7.47 9.58 -2.72
N GLY A 135 -7.82 9.09 -1.54
CA GLY A 135 -7.85 9.91 -0.30
C GLY A 135 -6.46 10.45 0.06
N MET A 136 -5.44 9.61 0.00
CA MET A 136 -4.04 10.00 0.25
C MET A 136 -3.53 11.07 -0.75
N GLU A 137 -3.89 10.98 -2.03
CA GLU A 137 -3.58 12.02 -3.02
C GLU A 137 -4.27 13.35 -2.72
N MET A 138 -5.54 13.29 -2.26
CA MET A 138 -6.28 14.48 -1.85
C MET A 138 -5.63 15.13 -0.63
N ASP A 139 -5.22 14.35 0.37
CA ASP A 139 -4.51 14.83 1.57
C ASP A 139 -3.24 15.59 1.20
N LEU A 140 -2.34 14.96 0.42
CA LEU A 140 -1.09 15.55 -0.04
C LEU A 140 -1.28 16.83 -0.88
N THR A 141 -2.44 16.99 -1.52
CA THR A 141 -2.78 18.17 -2.31
C THR A 141 -3.41 19.26 -1.45
N ALA A 142 -4.32 18.90 -0.54
CA ALA A 142 -5.11 19.82 0.28
C ALA A 142 -4.28 20.45 1.42
N PHE A 143 -3.30 19.73 1.94
CA PHE A 143 -2.46 20.17 3.07
C PHE A 143 -0.98 20.33 2.64
N PRO A 144 -0.64 21.38 1.87
CA PRO A 144 0.71 21.61 1.39
C PRO A 144 1.70 22.06 2.48
N ALA A 145 1.22 22.32 3.69
CA ALA A 145 1.96 23.00 4.73
C ALA A 145 2.95 22.08 5.43
N THR A 146 4.24 22.43 5.36
CA THR A 146 5.32 21.74 6.09
C THR A 146 5.65 22.39 7.43
N SER A 147 4.96 23.48 7.79
CA SER A 147 5.18 24.22 9.04
C SER A 147 3.87 24.67 9.68
N ALA A 148 3.89 24.81 11.01
CA ALA A 148 2.74 25.26 11.81
C ALA A 148 2.23 26.67 11.41
N GLU A 149 3.06 27.47 10.73
CA GLU A 149 2.72 28.82 10.29
C GLU A 149 1.84 28.85 9.03
N ASN A 150 1.76 27.76 8.27
CA ASN A 150 1.02 27.67 7.01
C ASN A 150 -0.11 26.64 7.04
N LEU A 151 -0.63 26.29 8.23
CA LEU A 151 -1.66 25.26 8.38
C LEU A 151 -2.91 25.57 7.54
N THR A 152 -3.27 24.62 6.67
CA THR A 152 -4.53 24.63 5.94
C THR A 152 -5.56 23.83 6.73
N ALA A 153 -6.73 24.40 6.98
CA ALA A 153 -7.85 23.69 7.59
C ALA A 153 -8.91 23.32 6.55
N LEU A 154 -9.61 22.21 6.78
CA LEU A 154 -10.84 21.89 6.06
C LEU A 154 -11.90 22.96 6.38
N LYS A 155 -12.68 23.36 5.36
CA LYS A 155 -13.58 24.51 5.49
C LYS A 155 -14.99 24.12 5.92
N THR A 156 -15.39 22.87 5.66
CA THR A 156 -16.74 22.37 5.91
C THR A 156 -16.72 20.99 6.55
N LEU A 157 -17.85 20.59 7.16
CA LEU A 157 -18.05 19.22 7.64
C LEU A 157 -18.08 18.21 6.48
N ASP A 158 -18.61 18.60 5.32
CA ASP A 158 -18.60 17.75 4.12
C ASP A 158 -17.17 17.49 3.62
N ASP A 159 -16.27 18.47 3.76
CA ASP A 159 -14.84 18.27 3.47
C ASP A 159 -14.19 17.29 4.45
N LEU A 160 -14.66 17.26 5.71
CA LEU A 160 -14.20 16.30 6.73
C LEU A 160 -14.75 14.90 6.47
N ASP A 161 -16.01 14.76 6.07
CA ASP A 161 -16.60 13.44 5.76
C ASP A 161 -16.00 12.82 4.48
N ARG A 162 -15.51 13.67 3.56
CA ARG A 162 -14.80 13.21 2.35
C ARG A 162 -13.36 12.76 2.65
N TYR A 163 -12.76 13.27 3.73
CA TYR A 163 -11.41 12.95 4.17
C TYR A 163 -11.36 11.59 4.89
#